data_AF-A0A947E0B6-F1
#
_entry.id   AF-A0A947E0B6-F1
#
_cell.length_a   1.000
_cell.length_b   1.000
_cell.length_c   1.000
_cell.angle_alpha   90.00
_cell.angle_beta   90.00
_cell.angle_gamma   90.00
#
_symmetry.space_group_name_H-M   'P 1'
#
loop_
_entity.id
_entity.type
_entity.pdbx_description
1 polymer ?
#
loop_
_entity_poly.entity_id
_entity_poly.type
_entity_poly.pdbx_seq_one_letter_code
_entity_poly.pdbx_strand_id
1 'polypeptide(L)' 'MTITLYGIANCDTVKKARAWLAEHQADVTWHDFKKQGVPEPQLDRWLKTVGWEKLVNRQGTTWRKLPDDDKAAVV' A
#
# COMPACT_ATOMS: atom_id res chain seq x y z
N MET A 1 21.65 -0.71 2.98
CA MET A 1 20.26 -1.19 3.13
C MET A 1 19.36 -0.12 2.55
N THR A 2 18.76 -0.37 1.41
CA THR A 2 17.95 0.63 0.68
C THR A 2 16.51 0.57 1.19
N ILE A 3 15.94 1.72 1.54
CA ILE A 3 14.54 1.79 1.97
C ILE A 3 13.67 1.78 0.71
N THR A 4 12.58 1.01 0.68
CA THR A 4 11.64 1.01 -0.45
C THR A 4 10.29 1.56 0.00
N LEU A 5 9.81 2.61 -0.67
CA LEU A 5 8.49 3.15 -0.49
C LEU A 5 7.54 2.55 -1.53
N TYR A 6 6.51 1.87 -1.02
CA TYR A 6 5.47 1.25 -1.83
C TYR A 6 4.20 2.10 -1.83
N GLY A 7 3.56 2.28 -2.99
CA GLY A 7 2.30 2.98 -3.06
C GLY A 7 1.76 3.16 -4.47
N ILE A 8 0.83 4.10 -4.63
CA ILE A 8 0.33 4.56 -5.93
C ILE A 8 0.63 6.05 -6.09
N ALA A 9 0.95 6.49 -7.31
CA ALA A 9 1.30 7.89 -7.57
C ALA A 9 0.17 8.88 -7.24
N ASN A 10 -1.10 8.46 -7.36
CA ASN A 10 -2.27 9.31 -7.12
C ASN A 10 -2.82 9.23 -5.69
N CYS A 11 -1.98 8.90 -4.69
CA CYS A 11 -2.34 8.96 -3.28
C CYS A 11 -1.64 10.14 -2.59
N ASP A 12 -2.41 11.07 -2.02
CA ASP A 12 -1.86 12.26 -1.36
C ASP A 12 -0.95 11.92 -0.18
N THR A 13 -1.28 10.88 0.60
CA THR A 13 -0.43 10.40 1.70
C THR A 13 0.92 9.93 1.19
N VAL A 14 0.95 9.22 0.06
CA VAL A 14 2.21 8.72 -0.54
C VAL A 14 3.03 9.87 -1.12
N LYS A 15 2.38 10.87 -1.75
CA LYS A 15 3.06 12.09 -2.21
C LYS A 15 3.71 12.84 -1.04
N LYS A 16 3.00 13.00 0.08
CA LYS A 16 3.54 13.60 1.30
C LYS A 16 4.72 12.80 1.87
N ALA A 17 4.62 11.48 1.91
CA ALA A 17 5.71 10.62 2.36
C ALA A 17 6.96 10.76 1.46
N ARG A 18 6.79 10.80 0.13
CA ARG A 18 7.89 11.04 -0.82
C ARG A 18 8.54 12.40 -0.63
N ALA A 19 7.73 13.44 -0.45
CA ALA A 19 8.24 14.79 -0.18
C ALA A 19 9.07 14.81 1.10
N TRP A 20 8.53 14.26 2.19
CA TRP A 20 9.23 14.18 3.47
C TRP A 20 10.55 13.41 3.36
N LEU A 21 10.56 12.26 2.69
CA LEU A 21 11.77 11.46 2.49
C LEU A 21 12.82 12.19 1.64
N ALA A 22 12.39 12.94 0.62
CA ALA A 22 13.27 13.76 -0.20
C ALA A 22 13.84 14.94 0.59
N GLU A 23 13.05 15.61 1.44
CA GLU A 23 13.49 16.68 2.33
C GLU A 23 14.55 16.21 3.32
N HIS A 24 14.47 14.95 3.76
CA HIS A 24 15.45 14.32 4.66
C HIS A 24 16.62 13.65 3.93
N GLN A 25 16.73 13.83 2.61
CA GLN A 25 17.77 13.22 1.78
C GLN A 25 17.89 11.69 1.95
N ALA A 26 16.77 11.03 2.23
CA ALA A 26 16.73 9.59 2.42
C ALA A 26 16.85 8.87 1.06
N ASP A 27 17.76 7.91 0.97
CA ASP A 27 17.90 7.06 -0.21
C ASP A 27 16.76 6.02 -0.25
N VAL A 28 15.72 6.33 -1.03
CA VAL A 28 14.48 5.55 -1.08
C VAL A 28 14.15 5.13 -2.51
N THR A 29 13.98 3.82 -2.70
CA THR A 29 13.46 3.26 -3.94
C THR A 29 11.94 3.41 -3.99
N TRP A 30 11.41 3.90 -5.10
CA TRP A 30 9.98 4.03 -5.33
C TRP A 30 9.42 2.79 -6.04
N HIS A 31 8.36 2.18 -5.49
CA HIS A 31 7.61 1.09 -6.10
C HIS A 31 6.15 1.47 -6.31
N ASP A 32 5.72 1.54 -7.57
CA ASP A 32 4.36 1.91 -7.95
C ASP A 32 3.50 0.66 -8.19
N PHE A 33 2.53 0.40 -7.31
CA PHE A 33 1.63 -0.74 -7.42
C PHE A 33 0.77 -0.73 -8.70
N LYS A 34 0.46 0.44 -9.26
CA LYS A 34 -0.35 0.54 -10.48
C LYS A 34 0.44 0.19 -11.73
N LYS A 35 1.77 0.40 -11.71
CA LYS A 35 2.65 0.10 -12.85
C LYS A 35 3.37 -1.23 -12.74
N GLN A 36 3.81 -1.58 -11.53
CA GLN A 36 4.66 -2.73 -11.27
C GLN A 36 3.92 -3.88 -10.58
N GLY A 37 2.65 -3.67 -10.20
CA GLY A 37 1.88 -4.64 -9.42
C GLY A 37 2.34 -4.75 -7.97
N VAL A 38 1.63 -5.56 -7.19
CA VAL A 38 2.00 -5.91 -5.81
C VAL A 38 2.96 -7.10 -5.88
N PRO A 39 4.19 -6.98 -5.34
CA PRO A 39 5.14 -8.09 -5.34
C PRO A 39 4.69 -9.17 -4.34
N GLU A 40 4.44 -10.39 -4.82
CA GLU A 40 3.99 -11.54 -4.02
C GLU A 40 4.87 -11.83 -2.79
N PRO A 41 6.22 -11.84 -2.90
CA PRO A 41 7.07 -12.13 -1.74
C PRO A 41 6.95 -11.08 -0.64
N GLN A 42 6.69 -9.83 -1.01
CA GLN A 42 6.47 -8.73 -0.08
C GLN A 42 5.10 -8.81 0.56
N LEU A 43 4.08 -9.16 -0.21
CA LEU A 43 2.72 -9.36 0.28
C LEU A 43 2.70 -10.43 1.37
N ASP A 44 3.30 -11.60 1.12
CA ASP A 44 3.42 -12.68 2.11
C ASP A 44 4.09 -12.21 3.40
N ARG A 45 5.15 -11.41 3.27
CA ARG A 45 5.85 -10.85 4.43
C ARG A 45 4.96 -9.89 5.20
N TRP A 46 4.25 -8.98 4.52
CA TRP A 46 3.37 -8.03 5.17
C TRP A 46 2.19 -8.72 5.87
N LEU A 47 1.59 -9.72 5.21
CA LEU A 47 0.54 -10.55 5.79
C LEU A 47 0.99 -11.19 7.11
N LYS A 48 2.20 -11.76 7.13
CA LYS A 48 2.79 -12.34 8.35
C LYS A 48 3.13 -11.31 9.43
N THR A 49 3.38 -10.06 9.05
CA THR A 49 3.86 -9.03 9.98
C THR A 49 2.72 -8.25 10.63
N VAL A 50 1.75 -7.80 9.84
CA VAL A 50 0.69 -6.89 10.31
C VAL A 50 -0.72 -7.45 10.14
N GLY A 51 -0.87 -8.59 9.47
CA GLY A 51 -2.17 -9.16 9.12
C GLY A 51 -2.83 -8.47 7.92
N TRP A 52 -3.74 -9.17 7.26
CA TRP A 52 -4.42 -8.67 6.06
C TRP A 52 -5.33 -7.47 6.35
N GLU A 53 -5.94 -7.41 7.54
CA GLU A 53 -6.90 -6.37 7.93
C GLU A 53 -6.30 -4.95 7.89
N LYS A 54 -5.00 -4.83 8.20
CA LYS A 54 -4.26 -3.55 8.14
C LYS A 54 -3.81 -3.19 6.73
N LEU A 55 -3.68 -4.18 5.84
CA LEU A 55 -3.25 -3.96 4.46
C LEU A 55 -4.42 -3.56 3.55
N VAL A 56 -5.63 -4.02 3.86
CA VAL A 56 -6.83 -3.69 3.10
C VAL A 56 -7.44 -2.37 3.57
N ASN A 57 -7.48 -1.39 2.66
CA ASN A 57 -8.15 -0.13 2.93
C ASN A 57 -9.68 -0.26 2.84
N ARG A 58 -10.32 -0.66 3.95
CA ARG A 58 -11.79 -0.74 4.09
C ARG A 58 -12.50 0.61 3.99
N GLN A 59 -11.77 1.71 4.15
CA GLN A 59 -12.32 3.07 3.99
C GLN A 59 -12.16 3.61 2.56
N GLY A 60 -11.56 2.83 1.64
CA GLY A 60 -11.37 3.22 0.25
C GLY A 60 -12.66 3.14 -0.57
N THR A 61 -12.71 3.89 -1.66
CA THR A 61 -13.84 3.81 -2.61
C THR A 61 -13.94 2.43 -3.27
N THR A 62 -12.81 1.76 -3.52
CA THR A 62 -12.79 0.38 -4.03
C THR A 62 -13.53 -0.57 -3.09
N TRP A 63 -13.25 -0.51 -1.78
CA TRP A 63 -13.97 -1.32 -0.80
C TRP A 63 -15.45 -0.98 -0.74
N ARG A 64 -15.80 0.32 -0.70
CA ARG A 64 -17.20 0.75 -0.64
C ARG A 64 -18.02 0.30 -1.85
N LYS A 65 -17.40 0.18 -3.02
CA LYS A 65 -18.02 -0.29 -4.27
C LYS A 65 -18.23 -1.81 -4.33
N LEU A 66 -17.62 -2.58 -3.44
CA LEU A 66 -17.87 -4.02 -3.38
C LEU A 66 -19.33 -4.30 -2.96
N PRO A 67 -19.95 -5.35 -3.52
CA PRO A 67 -21.18 -5.93 -3.00
C PRO A 67 -21.10 -6.20 -1.50
N ASP A 68 -22.25 -6.17 -0.83
CA ASP A 68 -22.29 -6.42 0.62
C ASP A 68 -21.87 -7.86 0.97
N ASP A 69 -22.25 -8.82 0.13
CA ASP A 69 -21.81 -10.23 0.22
C ASP A 69 -20.28 -10.36 0.20
N ASP A 70 -19.61 -9.67 -0.74
CA ASP A 70 -18.15 -9.70 -0.84
C ASP A 70 -17.48 -9.04 0.37
N LYS A 71 -18.10 -8.02 0.97
CA LYS A 71 -17.60 -7.40 2.21
C LYS A 71 -17.78 -8.32 3.41
N ALA A 72 -18.92 -9.03 3.48
CA ALA A 72 -19.25 -9.94 4.57
C ALA A 72 -18.41 -11.22 4.54
N ALA A 73 -17.98 -11.65 3.34
CA ALA A 73 -17.10 -12.80 3.16
C ALA A 73 -15.64 -12.55 3.60
N VAL A 74 -15.27 -11.29 3.84
CA VAL A 74 -13.92 -10.91 4.28
C VAL A 74 -13.88 -10.91 5.82
N VAL A 75 -13.54 -12.08 6.37
CA VAL A 75 -13.47 -12.40 7.82
C VAL A 75 -12.04 -12.58 8.29
#